data_AF-A0A6P6WM62-F1
#
_entry.id   AF-A0A6P6WM62-F1
#
_cell.length_a   1.000
_cell.length_b   1.000
_cell.length_c   1.000
_cell.angle_alpha   90.00
_cell.angle_beta   90.00
_cell.angle_gamma   90.00
#
_symmetry.space_group_name_H-M   'P 1'
#
loop_
_entity.id
_entity.type
_entity.pdbx_description
1 polymer ?
#
loop_
_entity_poly.entity_id
_entity_poly.type
_entity_poly.pdbx_seq_one_letter_code
_entity_poly.pdbx_strand_id
1 'polypeptide(L)'
;MCRSLRRLDLENVFLVDEVLENIILNCRLIENLNIHHCDGLRNITVKDLKKLKEFSVIYDGEQNVQVYSPNLESFTCQRGSWYCQSIRGRLRLFATQNLKLLVLNGICITDEFFLGLGNVFPHIEELKVSNSNDTHRIKISSQSLRKMELICNEKLEEVQVDAPKIVQFVYVGSSIPRVSITSAPLSHLESRIGVNCNNNVNNSWFFKLKEMLTNLGQSKVFLGISIRADVTVNLNEIRDGPTNPTPEIEELSVEVVSYCASKQTTAAALLDACFWSFRPKIILQEWCFRGTIYFTQFLLELLMISRNQDHLNLLETTFWLKNLKDVKVVVMKRSGLNDEWQPELSDWKPLLYSCDDGGFNTAVHFNLEWW
;
A
#
# COMPACT_ATOMS: atom_id res chain seq x y z
N MET A 1 -5.04 19.71 -41.47
CA MET A 1 -5.65 18.64 -40.63
C MET A 1 -4.71 17.44 -40.61
N CYS A 2 -4.28 17.01 -39.42
CA CYS A 2 -3.29 15.93 -39.27
C CYS A 2 -3.99 14.57 -39.28
N ARG A 3 -4.07 13.91 -40.45
CA ARG A 3 -4.76 12.62 -40.62
C ARG A 3 -3.93 11.40 -40.23
N SER A 4 -2.70 11.60 -39.76
CA SER A 4 -1.76 10.54 -39.37
C SER A 4 -1.41 10.56 -37.88
N LEU A 5 -1.96 11.50 -37.10
CA LEU A 5 -1.64 11.65 -35.69
C LEU A 5 -2.13 10.43 -34.89
N ARG A 6 -1.18 9.72 -34.27
CA ARG A 6 -1.45 8.55 -33.41
C ARG A 6 -1.24 8.82 -31.93
N ARG A 7 -0.39 9.77 -31.58
CA ARG A 7 -0.10 10.14 -30.20
C ARG A 7 -0.23 11.64 -30.05
N LEU A 8 -0.93 12.07 -29.01
CA LEU A 8 -1.06 13.46 -28.65
C LEU A 8 -0.79 13.61 -27.16
N ASP A 9 0.28 14.33 -26.84
CA ASP A 9 0.67 14.67 -25.48
C ASP A 9 0.51 16.19 -25.31
N LEU A 10 -0.35 16.61 -24.39
CA LEU A 10 -0.58 18.00 -24.04
C LEU A 10 -0.17 18.17 -22.58
N GLU A 11 0.80 19.03 -22.33
CA GLU A 11 1.37 19.23 -21.00
C GLU A 11 1.56 20.73 -20.73
N ASN A 12 1.05 21.21 -19.58
CA ASN A 12 1.19 22.61 -19.16
C ASN A 12 0.71 23.63 -20.21
N VAL A 13 -0.36 23.29 -20.95
CA VAL A 13 -0.94 24.16 -21.98
C VAL A 13 -2.28 24.74 -21.53
N PHE A 14 -2.55 25.98 -21.91
CA PHE A 14 -3.89 26.56 -21.79
C PHE A 14 -4.76 26.04 -22.95
N LEU A 15 -5.79 25.27 -22.62
CA LEU A 15 -6.69 24.61 -23.56
C LEU A 15 -8.12 24.75 -23.08
N VAL A 16 -9.00 25.35 -23.89
CA VAL A 16 -10.44 25.38 -23.61
C VAL A 16 -11.14 24.16 -24.23
N ASP A 17 -12.27 23.75 -23.63
CA ASP A 17 -13.04 22.55 -24.01
C ASP A 17 -13.27 22.45 -25.53
N GLU A 18 -13.63 23.56 -26.19
CA GLU A 18 -13.91 23.64 -27.64
C GLU A 18 -12.71 23.30 -28.52
N VAL A 19 -11.49 23.64 -28.07
CA VAL A 19 -10.27 23.33 -28.81
C VAL A 19 -9.96 21.84 -28.70
N LEU A 20 -10.14 21.25 -27.52
CA LEU A 20 -9.99 19.81 -27.32
C LEU A 20 -11.00 19.02 -28.19
N GLU A 21 -12.26 19.44 -28.19
CA GLU A 21 -13.29 18.84 -29.04
C GLU A 21 -12.90 18.91 -30.53
N ASN A 22 -12.43 20.06 -31.00
CA ASN A 22 -11.95 20.22 -32.36
C ASN A 22 -10.76 19.30 -32.70
N ILE A 23 -9.82 19.12 -31.77
CA ILE A 23 -8.71 18.19 -31.96
C ILE A 23 -9.22 16.74 -32.11
N ILE A 24 -10.10 16.32 -31.20
CA ILE A 24 -10.70 14.97 -31.19
C ILE A 24 -11.53 14.71 -32.46
N LEU A 25 -12.25 15.71 -32.96
CA LEU A 25 -13.03 15.62 -34.19
C LEU A 25 -12.14 15.43 -35.44
N ASN A 26 -10.99 16.10 -35.48
CA ASN A 26 -10.12 16.12 -36.65
C ASN A 26 -9.05 15.02 -36.64
N CYS A 27 -8.70 14.48 -35.47
CA CYS A 27 -7.61 13.50 -35.29
C CYS A 27 -8.14 12.13 -34.86
N ARG A 28 -8.94 11.47 -35.70
CA ARG A 28 -9.63 10.21 -35.38
C ARG A 28 -8.73 8.97 -35.24
N LEU A 29 -7.45 9.06 -35.61
CA LEU A 29 -6.49 7.95 -35.55
C LEU A 29 -5.65 7.92 -34.26
N ILE A 30 -5.93 8.80 -33.30
CA ILE A 30 -5.22 8.82 -32.02
C ILE A 30 -5.40 7.47 -31.31
N GLU A 31 -4.27 6.89 -30.93
CA GLU A 31 -4.11 5.66 -30.14
C GLU A 31 -3.73 5.98 -28.69
N ASN A 32 -2.99 7.07 -28.46
CA ASN A 32 -2.55 7.52 -27.14
C ASN A 32 -2.86 9.01 -26.96
N LEU A 33 -3.62 9.35 -25.93
CA LEU A 33 -3.97 10.73 -25.57
C LEU A 33 -3.50 11.00 -24.14
N ASN A 34 -2.66 12.01 -23.93
CA ASN A 34 -2.27 12.47 -22.61
C ASN A 34 -2.59 13.96 -22.47
N ILE A 35 -3.28 14.32 -21.39
CA ILE A 35 -3.66 15.71 -21.06
C ILE A 35 -3.25 15.96 -19.62
N HIS A 36 -2.11 16.61 -19.41
CA HIS A 36 -1.49 16.80 -18.10
C HIS A 36 -1.36 18.29 -17.78
N HIS A 37 -1.80 18.69 -16.58
CA HIS A 37 -1.63 20.06 -16.07
C HIS A 37 -2.12 21.14 -17.07
N CYS A 38 -3.21 20.85 -17.80
CA CYS A 38 -3.75 21.77 -18.78
C CYS A 38 -4.81 22.67 -18.15
N ASP A 39 -4.58 23.98 -18.19
CA ASP A 39 -5.51 24.98 -17.68
C ASP A 39 -6.61 25.30 -18.69
N GLY A 40 -7.77 25.76 -18.21
CA GLY A 40 -8.89 26.19 -19.06
C GLY A 40 -9.90 25.09 -19.43
N LEU A 41 -9.55 23.81 -19.21
CA LEU A 41 -10.49 22.71 -19.33
C LEU A 41 -11.45 22.69 -18.15
N ARG A 42 -12.71 22.30 -18.38
CA ARG A 42 -13.68 21.95 -17.33
C ARG A 42 -14.41 20.65 -17.64
N ASN A 43 -14.61 20.34 -18.92
CA ASN A 43 -15.32 19.15 -19.37
C ASN A 43 -14.51 18.42 -20.44
N ILE A 44 -13.84 17.36 -20.02
CA ILE A 44 -13.04 16.51 -20.89
C ILE A 44 -13.93 15.39 -21.40
N THR A 45 -14.44 15.55 -22.62
CA THR A 45 -15.26 14.53 -23.29
C THR A 45 -14.47 13.89 -24.43
N VAL A 46 -14.09 12.63 -24.25
CA VAL A 46 -13.41 11.84 -25.27
C VAL A 46 -14.40 10.88 -25.92
N LYS A 47 -14.76 11.16 -27.17
CA LYS A 47 -15.69 10.34 -27.98
C LYS A 47 -15.16 10.14 -29.40
N ASP A 48 -15.67 9.11 -30.07
CA ASP A 48 -15.39 8.76 -31.48
C ASP A 48 -13.92 8.44 -31.82
N LEU A 49 -13.00 8.37 -30.85
CA LEU A 49 -11.63 7.92 -31.06
C LEU A 49 -11.56 6.39 -31.05
N LYS A 50 -12.01 5.77 -32.15
CA LYS A 50 -12.11 4.30 -32.26
C LYS A 50 -10.78 3.56 -32.13
N LYS A 51 -9.64 4.23 -32.30
CA LYS A 51 -8.31 3.61 -32.16
C LYS A 51 -7.65 3.86 -30.80
N LEU A 52 -8.29 4.64 -29.93
CA LEU A 52 -7.72 5.04 -28.65
C LEU A 52 -7.56 3.82 -27.74
N LYS A 53 -6.32 3.52 -27.38
CA LYS A 53 -5.92 2.44 -26.48
C LYS A 53 -5.53 2.97 -25.11
N GLU A 54 -4.91 4.13 -25.06
CA GLU A 54 -4.41 4.73 -23.82
C GLU A 54 -4.91 6.16 -23.67
N PHE A 55 -5.47 6.45 -22.50
CA PHE A 55 -5.86 7.82 -22.15
C PHE A 55 -5.42 8.15 -20.73
N SER A 56 -4.58 9.17 -20.59
CA SER A 56 -4.17 9.72 -19.30
C SER A 56 -4.61 11.16 -19.17
N VAL A 57 -5.21 11.50 -18.03
CA VAL A 57 -5.57 12.86 -17.68
C VAL A 57 -5.10 13.19 -16.27
N ILE A 58 -4.38 14.29 -16.13
CA ILE A 58 -3.91 14.83 -14.86
C ILE A 58 -4.36 16.29 -14.78
N TYR A 59 -5.14 16.64 -13.76
CA TYR A 59 -5.73 17.96 -13.65
C TYR A 59 -5.57 18.58 -12.26
N ASP A 60 -5.49 19.91 -12.20
CA ASP A 60 -5.26 20.66 -10.95
C ASP A 60 -6.54 21.32 -10.40
N GLY A 61 -7.65 21.24 -11.15
CA GLY A 61 -8.94 21.88 -10.84
C GLY A 61 -10.16 20.95 -10.94
N GLU A 62 -11.36 21.51 -10.89
CA GLU A 62 -12.60 20.73 -11.08
C GLU A 62 -12.75 20.30 -12.53
N GLN A 63 -12.80 18.99 -12.78
CA GLN A 63 -12.94 18.43 -14.11
C GLN A 63 -14.02 17.36 -14.17
N ASN A 64 -14.91 17.48 -15.15
CA ASN A 64 -15.79 16.39 -15.54
C ASN A 64 -15.13 15.60 -16.66
N VAL A 65 -14.82 14.33 -16.42
CA VAL A 65 -14.19 13.45 -17.40
C VAL A 65 -15.21 12.42 -17.86
N GLN A 66 -15.49 12.41 -19.17
CA GLN A 66 -16.39 11.45 -19.81
C GLN A 66 -15.66 10.76 -20.96
N VAL A 67 -15.62 9.44 -20.93
CA VAL A 67 -14.90 8.64 -21.94
C VAL A 67 -15.86 7.65 -22.59
N TYR A 68 -15.92 7.72 -23.93
CA TYR A 68 -16.70 6.85 -24.80
C TYR A 68 -15.75 6.16 -25.79
N SER A 69 -15.04 5.12 -25.34
CA SER A 69 -14.06 4.40 -26.17
C SER A 69 -14.06 2.88 -25.91
N PRO A 70 -14.59 2.07 -26.85
CA PRO A 70 -14.65 0.60 -26.71
C PRO A 70 -13.29 -0.08 -26.74
N ASN A 71 -12.30 0.54 -27.37
CA ASN A 71 -10.97 -0.04 -27.55
C ASN A 71 -9.96 0.47 -26.53
N LEU A 72 -10.40 1.24 -25.53
CA LEU A 72 -9.53 1.73 -24.47
C LEU A 72 -9.05 0.55 -23.62
N GLU A 73 -7.74 0.38 -23.54
CA GLU A 73 -7.05 -0.66 -22.80
C GLU A 73 -6.48 -0.14 -21.47
N SER A 74 -6.08 1.12 -21.42
CA SER A 74 -5.55 1.77 -20.21
C SER A 74 -6.15 3.16 -20.00
N PHE A 75 -6.64 3.41 -18.79
CA PHE A 75 -7.16 4.70 -18.36
C PHE A 75 -6.52 5.14 -17.06
N THR A 76 -5.96 6.35 -17.07
CA THR A 76 -5.39 6.99 -15.90
C THR A 76 -6.06 8.34 -15.69
N CYS A 77 -6.64 8.55 -14.52
CA CYS A 77 -7.25 9.80 -14.11
C CYS A 77 -6.67 10.21 -12.77
N GLN A 78 -5.92 11.29 -12.74
CA GLN A 78 -5.26 11.74 -11.55
C GLN A 78 -5.50 13.22 -11.31
N ARG A 79 -5.38 13.58 -10.05
CA ARG A 79 -5.32 14.95 -9.63
C ARG A 79 -3.87 15.37 -9.42
N GLY A 80 -3.46 16.46 -10.05
CA GLY A 80 -2.08 16.96 -10.04
C GLY A 80 -1.65 17.65 -8.74
N SER A 81 -2.61 18.24 -8.00
CA SER A 81 -2.32 18.97 -6.75
C SER A 81 -3.02 18.39 -5.52
N TRP A 82 -2.26 18.19 -4.44
CA TRP A 82 -2.72 17.64 -3.16
C TRP A 82 -3.51 18.65 -2.28
N TYR A 83 -3.48 19.95 -2.58
CA TYR A 83 -3.91 21.00 -1.64
C TYR A 83 -5.41 21.37 -1.66
N CYS A 84 -6.14 21.04 -2.72
CA CYS A 84 -7.52 21.49 -2.90
C CYS A 84 -8.56 20.51 -2.33
N GLN A 85 -8.92 20.62 -1.06
CA GLN A 85 -9.72 19.60 -0.35
C GLN A 85 -11.21 19.52 -0.73
N SER A 86 -11.69 20.23 -1.75
CA SER A 86 -13.14 20.38 -2.02
C SER A 86 -13.56 20.28 -3.50
N ILE A 87 -12.72 19.75 -4.38
CA ILE A 87 -13.00 19.73 -5.81
C ILE A 87 -13.75 18.44 -6.21
N ARG A 88 -14.99 18.57 -6.72
CA ARG A 88 -15.88 17.45 -7.07
C ARG A 88 -15.96 17.22 -8.58
N GLY A 89 -14.86 16.76 -9.17
CA GLY A 89 -14.90 16.27 -10.55
C GLY A 89 -15.76 15.01 -10.68
N ARG A 90 -16.52 14.87 -11.77
CA ARG A 90 -17.25 13.63 -12.09
C ARG A 90 -16.49 12.80 -13.10
N LEU A 91 -16.23 11.53 -12.78
CA LEU A 91 -15.72 10.55 -13.74
C LEU A 91 -16.87 9.68 -14.25
N ARG A 92 -17.01 9.56 -15.57
CA ARG A 92 -17.92 8.60 -16.21
C ARG A 92 -17.20 7.87 -17.33
N LEU A 93 -17.18 6.55 -17.22
CA LEU A 93 -16.61 5.65 -18.22
C LEU A 93 -17.76 4.90 -18.90
N PHE A 94 -17.86 5.05 -20.22
CA PHE A 94 -18.90 4.45 -21.03
C PHE A 94 -18.29 3.57 -22.10
N ALA A 95 -18.83 2.36 -22.24
CA ALA A 95 -18.45 1.41 -23.27
C ALA A 95 -16.92 1.22 -23.35
N THR A 96 -16.25 0.91 -22.24
CA THR A 96 -14.79 0.63 -22.17
C THR A 96 -14.55 -0.84 -21.81
N GLN A 97 -15.10 -1.76 -22.61
CA GLN A 97 -15.11 -3.20 -22.29
C GLN A 97 -13.72 -3.84 -22.34
N ASN A 98 -12.79 -3.29 -23.14
CA ASN A 98 -11.41 -3.76 -23.29
C ASN A 98 -10.44 -3.20 -22.25
N LEU A 99 -10.93 -2.46 -21.25
CA LEU A 99 -10.10 -1.82 -20.24
C LEU A 99 -9.40 -2.89 -19.38
N LYS A 100 -8.06 -2.87 -19.39
CA LYS A 100 -7.18 -3.76 -18.63
C LYS A 100 -6.55 -3.07 -17.43
N LEU A 101 -6.26 -1.77 -17.53
CA LEU A 101 -5.67 -0.97 -16.46
C LEU A 101 -6.52 0.25 -16.15
N LEU A 102 -6.89 0.40 -14.89
CA LEU A 102 -7.61 1.55 -14.35
C LEU A 102 -6.85 2.15 -13.18
N VAL A 103 -6.38 3.39 -13.34
CA VAL A 103 -5.66 4.14 -12.29
C VAL A 103 -6.44 5.40 -11.95
N LEU A 104 -6.88 5.50 -10.71
CA LEU A 104 -7.61 6.64 -10.17
C LEU A 104 -6.85 7.20 -8.97
N ASN A 105 -6.42 8.47 -9.03
CA ASN A 105 -5.72 9.12 -7.92
C ASN A 105 -6.35 10.48 -7.59
N GLY A 106 -6.84 10.63 -6.36
CA GLY A 106 -7.47 11.88 -5.90
C GLY A 106 -8.81 12.17 -6.58
N ILE A 107 -9.50 11.12 -7.04
CA ILE A 107 -10.79 11.19 -7.72
C ILE A 107 -11.91 10.88 -6.71
N CYS A 108 -12.95 11.70 -6.67
CA CYS A 108 -14.15 11.45 -5.87
C CYS A 108 -14.94 10.26 -6.45
N ILE A 109 -14.73 9.06 -5.92
CA ILE A 109 -15.53 7.88 -6.21
C ILE A 109 -16.24 7.38 -4.95
N THR A 110 -17.48 6.97 -5.10
CA THR A 110 -18.33 6.42 -4.02
C THR A 110 -18.29 4.90 -4.05
N ASP A 111 -18.83 4.26 -3.01
CA ASP A 111 -18.98 2.79 -2.94
C ASP A 111 -19.70 2.21 -4.18
N GLU A 112 -20.65 2.95 -4.75
CA GLU A 112 -21.42 2.56 -5.93
C GLU A 112 -20.54 2.35 -7.18
N PHE A 113 -19.40 3.03 -7.28
CA PHE A 113 -18.47 2.89 -8.40
C PHE A 113 -17.95 1.45 -8.55
N PHE A 114 -17.79 0.74 -7.43
CA PHE A 114 -17.25 -0.62 -7.40
C PHE A 114 -18.31 -1.69 -7.65
N LEU A 115 -19.59 -1.36 -7.50
CA LEU A 115 -20.69 -2.30 -7.70
C LEU A 115 -20.76 -2.75 -9.16
N GLY A 116 -20.60 -4.06 -9.38
CA GLY A 116 -20.64 -4.62 -10.72
C GLY A 116 -19.43 -4.26 -11.59
N LEU A 117 -18.31 -3.84 -10.99
CA LEU A 117 -17.10 -3.42 -11.71
C LEU A 117 -16.64 -4.46 -12.75
N GLY A 118 -16.68 -5.77 -12.43
CA GLY A 118 -16.34 -6.83 -13.40
C GLY A 118 -17.33 -6.98 -14.56
N ASN A 119 -18.55 -6.46 -14.46
CA ASN A 119 -19.49 -6.41 -15.58
C ASN A 119 -19.22 -5.19 -16.48
N VAL A 120 -18.83 -4.06 -15.88
CA VAL A 120 -18.51 -2.82 -16.60
C VAL A 120 -17.16 -2.97 -17.32
N PHE A 121 -16.18 -3.59 -16.67
CA PHE A 121 -14.83 -3.83 -17.18
C PHE A 121 -14.50 -5.34 -17.14
N PRO A 122 -15.04 -6.14 -18.06
CA PRO A 122 -14.86 -7.61 -18.05
C PRO A 122 -13.41 -8.06 -18.23
N HIS A 123 -12.54 -7.22 -18.79
CA HIS A 123 -11.13 -7.51 -19.05
C HIS A 123 -10.16 -6.79 -18.10
N ILE A 124 -10.65 -6.22 -16.99
CA ILE A 124 -9.79 -5.50 -16.03
C ILE A 124 -8.77 -6.43 -15.38
N GLU A 125 -7.48 -6.14 -15.56
CA GLU A 125 -6.38 -6.89 -14.98
C GLU A 125 -5.78 -6.19 -13.75
N GLU A 126 -5.76 -4.85 -13.75
CA GLU A 126 -5.15 -4.04 -12.71
C GLU A 126 -6.01 -2.82 -12.36
N LEU A 127 -6.31 -2.68 -11.06
CA LEU A 127 -7.05 -1.56 -10.50
C LEU A 127 -6.22 -0.86 -9.43
N LYS A 128 -5.96 0.43 -9.62
CA LYS A 128 -5.29 1.29 -8.63
C LYS A 128 -6.22 2.43 -8.23
N VAL A 129 -6.46 2.55 -6.94
CA VAL A 129 -7.26 3.63 -6.36
C VAL A 129 -6.49 4.27 -5.22
N SER A 130 -6.17 5.54 -5.39
CA SER A 130 -5.43 6.31 -4.40
C SER A 130 -6.17 7.58 -4.02
N ASN A 131 -6.07 7.98 -2.75
CA ASN A 131 -6.59 9.24 -2.23
C ASN A 131 -8.10 9.46 -2.52
N SER A 132 -8.92 8.42 -2.45
CA SER A 132 -10.38 8.49 -2.58
C SER A 132 -11.04 8.48 -1.19
N ASN A 133 -11.35 9.68 -0.68
CA ASN A 133 -11.88 9.86 0.69
C ASN A 133 -13.42 9.85 0.76
N ASP A 134 -14.11 9.55 -0.33
CA ASP A 134 -15.57 9.36 -0.36
C ASP A 134 -15.98 7.88 -0.36
N THR A 135 -15.01 6.97 -0.53
CA THR A 135 -15.19 5.52 -0.49
C THR A 135 -15.04 4.99 0.92
N HIS A 136 -16.07 4.31 1.43
CA HIS A 136 -16.06 3.66 2.74
C HIS A 136 -16.05 2.14 2.61
N ARG A 137 -16.68 1.60 1.56
CA ARG A 137 -16.76 0.16 1.31
C ARG A 137 -16.49 -0.16 -0.14
N ILE A 138 -15.57 -1.10 -0.36
CA ILE A 138 -15.24 -1.61 -1.69
C ILE A 138 -15.73 -3.05 -1.80
N LYS A 139 -16.63 -3.31 -2.74
CA LYS A 139 -17.06 -4.66 -3.09
C LYS A 139 -16.86 -4.90 -4.58
N ILE A 140 -15.94 -5.80 -4.91
CA ILE A 140 -15.57 -6.11 -6.30
C ILE A 140 -15.80 -7.59 -6.57
N SER A 141 -16.39 -7.88 -7.71
CA SER A 141 -16.43 -9.22 -8.31
C SER A 141 -15.86 -9.12 -9.72
N SER A 142 -14.78 -9.84 -10.01
CA SER A 142 -14.11 -9.82 -11.33
C SER A 142 -13.42 -11.14 -11.65
N GLN A 143 -13.60 -11.63 -12.88
CA GLN A 143 -12.99 -12.88 -13.38
C GLN A 143 -11.64 -12.66 -14.06
N SER A 144 -11.19 -11.41 -14.16
CA SER A 144 -9.97 -10.99 -14.85
C SER A 144 -8.99 -10.26 -13.96
N LEU A 145 -9.42 -9.72 -12.82
CA LEU A 145 -8.58 -8.92 -11.94
C LEU A 145 -7.42 -9.74 -11.38
N ARG A 146 -6.20 -9.24 -11.59
CA ARG A 146 -4.93 -9.85 -11.16
C ARG A 146 -4.25 -9.04 -10.07
N LYS A 147 -4.34 -7.71 -10.14
CA LYS A 147 -3.70 -6.80 -9.20
C LYS A 147 -4.68 -5.74 -8.71
N MET A 148 -4.65 -5.48 -7.40
CA MET A 148 -5.43 -4.41 -6.80
C MET A 148 -4.56 -3.61 -5.83
N GLU A 149 -4.61 -2.29 -5.96
CA GLU A 149 -3.79 -1.36 -5.17
C GLU A 149 -4.67 -0.25 -4.60
N LEU A 150 -4.65 -0.12 -3.27
CA LEU A 150 -5.42 0.86 -2.51
C LEU A 150 -4.46 1.69 -1.66
N ILE A 151 -4.30 2.99 -1.95
CA ILE A 151 -3.33 3.85 -1.26
C ILE A 151 -4.00 5.11 -0.69
N CYS A 152 -3.74 5.41 0.58
CA CYS A 152 -4.18 6.63 1.28
C CYS A 152 -5.71 6.88 1.15
N ASN A 153 -6.52 5.83 1.26
CA ASN A 153 -7.97 5.93 1.28
C ASN A 153 -8.45 5.99 2.75
N GLU A 154 -8.40 7.18 3.35
CA GLU A 154 -8.43 7.33 4.82
C GLU A 154 -9.77 6.98 5.48
N LYS A 155 -10.87 7.03 4.73
CA LYS A 155 -12.21 6.67 5.21
C LYS A 155 -12.62 5.23 4.90
N LEU A 156 -11.72 4.44 4.31
CA LEU A 156 -12.02 3.06 3.95
C LEU A 156 -12.18 2.18 5.20
N GLU A 157 -13.33 1.53 5.32
CA GLU A 157 -13.71 0.67 6.44
C GLU A 157 -13.73 -0.81 6.06
N GLU A 158 -14.06 -1.13 4.81
CA GLU A 158 -14.27 -2.51 4.37
C GLU A 158 -13.86 -2.73 2.91
N VAL A 159 -13.22 -3.87 2.65
CA VAL A 159 -12.82 -4.34 1.31
C VAL A 159 -13.21 -5.80 1.16
N GLN A 160 -14.09 -6.08 0.20
CA GLN A 160 -14.48 -7.43 -0.22
C GLN A 160 -14.15 -7.63 -1.70
N VAL A 161 -13.30 -8.61 -2.00
CA VAL A 161 -12.86 -8.89 -3.36
C VAL A 161 -13.12 -10.36 -3.69
N ASP A 162 -13.99 -10.61 -4.64
CA ASP A 162 -14.18 -11.91 -5.29
C ASP A 162 -13.48 -11.88 -6.65
N ALA A 163 -12.23 -12.37 -6.66
CA ALA A 163 -11.39 -12.37 -7.84
C ALA A 163 -10.51 -13.62 -7.89
N PRO A 164 -10.92 -14.70 -8.59
CA PRO A 164 -10.19 -15.96 -8.57
C PRO A 164 -8.78 -15.88 -9.15
N LYS A 165 -8.48 -14.88 -10.00
CA LYS A 165 -7.16 -14.69 -10.64
C LYS A 165 -6.27 -13.66 -9.94
N ILE A 166 -6.68 -13.13 -8.78
CA ILE A 166 -5.90 -12.13 -8.08
C ILE A 166 -4.61 -12.75 -7.52
N VAL A 167 -3.48 -12.15 -7.88
CA VAL A 167 -2.13 -12.56 -7.47
C VAL A 167 -1.46 -11.51 -6.58
N GLN A 168 -1.96 -10.27 -6.57
CA GLN A 168 -1.40 -9.20 -5.75
C GLN A 168 -2.48 -8.27 -5.20
N PHE A 169 -2.43 -8.06 -3.90
CA PHE A 169 -3.23 -7.06 -3.19
C PHE A 169 -2.27 -6.12 -2.44
N VAL A 170 -2.40 -4.82 -2.70
CA VAL A 170 -1.59 -3.79 -2.06
C VAL A 170 -2.51 -2.83 -1.32
N TYR A 171 -2.24 -2.60 -0.05
CA TYR A 171 -2.93 -1.61 0.77
C TYR A 171 -1.90 -0.74 1.49
N VAL A 172 -2.01 0.58 1.39
CA VAL A 172 -1.23 1.53 2.20
C VAL A 172 -2.17 2.60 2.75
N GLY A 173 -2.22 2.84 4.06
CA GLY A 173 -3.10 3.85 4.63
C GLY A 173 -2.93 4.06 6.13
N SER A 174 -3.65 5.03 6.71
CA SER A 174 -3.65 5.23 8.17
C SER A 174 -4.78 4.49 8.89
N SER A 175 -5.84 4.13 8.17
CA SER A 175 -6.91 3.26 8.66
C SER A 175 -6.52 1.77 8.55
N ILE A 176 -7.25 0.90 9.25
CA ILE A 176 -7.15 -0.55 9.08
C ILE A 176 -8.56 -1.06 8.73
N PRO A 177 -8.85 -1.29 7.44
CA PRO A 177 -10.14 -1.77 7.00
C PRO A 177 -10.29 -3.27 7.29
N ARG A 178 -11.54 -3.74 7.33
CA ARG A 178 -11.85 -5.16 7.30
C ARG A 178 -11.65 -5.66 5.88
N VAL A 179 -10.74 -6.61 5.69
CA VAL A 179 -10.41 -7.16 4.36
C VAL A 179 -10.89 -8.59 4.25
N SER A 180 -11.50 -8.93 3.12
CA SER A 180 -11.86 -10.29 2.73
C SER A 180 -11.59 -10.47 1.23
N ILE A 181 -10.74 -11.44 0.90
CA ILE A 181 -10.37 -11.74 -0.49
C ILE A 181 -10.63 -13.22 -0.75
N THR A 182 -11.45 -13.49 -1.77
CA THR A 182 -11.71 -14.82 -2.29
C THR A 182 -10.90 -14.98 -3.59
N SER A 183 -9.92 -15.89 -3.59
CA SER A 183 -9.03 -16.19 -4.72
C SER A 183 -8.83 -17.71 -4.88
N ALA A 184 -8.42 -18.18 -6.07
CA ALA A 184 -8.17 -19.59 -6.34
C ALA A 184 -6.89 -19.81 -7.20
N PRO A 185 -5.80 -20.41 -6.65
CA PRO A 185 -5.51 -20.71 -5.25
C PRO A 185 -4.91 -19.50 -4.49
N LEU A 186 -5.36 -19.27 -3.25
CA LEU A 186 -4.89 -18.19 -2.36
C LEU A 186 -3.37 -18.25 -2.06
N SER A 187 -2.72 -19.41 -2.23
CA SER A 187 -1.28 -19.57 -2.03
C SER A 187 -0.41 -18.74 -2.97
N HIS A 188 -0.98 -18.27 -4.09
CA HIS A 188 -0.29 -17.42 -5.07
C HIS A 188 -0.56 -15.93 -4.84
N LEU A 189 -1.40 -15.58 -3.88
CA LEU A 189 -1.69 -14.19 -3.54
C LEU A 189 -0.56 -13.61 -2.67
N GLU A 190 0.03 -12.51 -3.11
CA GLU A 190 0.87 -11.65 -2.29
C GLU A 190 0.05 -10.47 -1.77
N SER A 191 0.01 -10.32 -0.45
CA SER A 191 -0.63 -9.19 0.23
C SER A 191 0.45 -8.27 0.79
N ARG A 192 0.59 -7.07 0.22
CA ARG A 192 1.55 -6.05 0.67
C ARG A 192 0.80 -4.95 1.40
N ILE A 193 0.97 -4.88 2.71
CA ILE A 193 0.19 -4.03 3.60
C ILE A 193 1.13 -3.02 4.26
N GLY A 194 0.83 -1.73 4.12
CA GLY A 194 1.51 -0.64 4.80
C GLY A 194 0.53 0.12 5.70
N VAL A 195 0.82 0.23 7.00
CA VAL A 195 -0.02 0.97 7.94
C VAL A 195 0.76 2.14 8.54
N ASN A 196 0.28 3.35 8.30
CA ASN A 196 0.89 4.60 8.75
C ASN A 196 0.15 5.17 9.97
N CYS A 197 0.75 5.10 11.14
CA CYS A 197 0.14 5.51 12.39
C CYS A 197 0.58 6.91 12.79
N ASN A 198 -0.26 7.90 12.51
CA ASN A 198 -0.06 9.29 12.95
C ASN A 198 -0.83 9.64 14.23
N ASN A 199 -1.70 8.74 14.72
CA ASN A 199 -2.52 8.91 15.92
C ASN A 199 -2.20 7.80 16.93
N ASN A 200 -2.71 7.91 18.17
CA ASN A 200 -2.45 6.97 19.26
C ASN A 200 -2.67 5.50 18.86
N VAL A 201 -1.64 4.68 19.04
CA VAL A 201 -1.66 3.25 18.80
C VAL A 201 -2.05 2.54 20.10
N ASN A 202 -3.17 1.81 20.10
CA ASN A 202 -3.73 1.15 21.28
C ASN A 202 -4.21 -0.28 20.97
N ASN A 203 -4.77 -0.95 21.97
CA ASN A 203 -5.27 -2.33 21.84
C ASN A 203 -6.28 -2.51 20.70
N SER A 204 -7.20 -1.55 20.49
CA SER A 204 -8.18 -1.62 19.40
C SER A 204 -7.51 -1.61 18.02
N TRP A 205 -6.44 -0.84 17.87
CA TRP A 205 -5.65 -0.82 16.64
C TRP A 205 -5.03 -2.21 16.36
N PHE A 206 -4.42 -2.84 17.36
CA PHE A 206 -3.86 -4.19 17.22
C PHE A 206 -4.93 -5.26 16.97
N PHE A 207 -6.12 -5.14 17.55
CA PHE A 207 -7.23 -6.06 17.28
C PHE A 207 -7.69 -5.98 15.82
N LYS A 208 -7.81 -4.77 15.27
CA LYS A 208 -8.12 -4.58 13.84
C LYS A 208 -7.03 -5.15 12.93
N LEU A 209 -5.76 -4.90 13.27
CA LEU A 209 -4.64 -5.46 12.53
C LEU A 209 -4.67 -6.99 12.55
N LYS A 210 -4.86 -7.60 13.72
CA LYS A 210 -4.97 -9.06 13.88
C LYS A 210 -6.11 -9.63 13.04
N GLU A 211 -7.30 -9.02 13.08
CA GLU A 211 -8.45 -9.44 12.27
C GLU A 211 -8.11 -9.41 10.76
N MET A 212 -7.55 -8.30 10.27
CA MET A 212 -7.16 -8.17 8.87
C MET A 212 -6.12 -9.23 8.46
N LEU A 213 -5.09 -9.46 9.28
CA LEU A 213 -4.05 -10.45 9.00
C LEU A 213 -4.58 -11.88 9.05
N THR A 214 -5.51 -12.19 9.98
CA THR A 214 -6.20 -13.50 10.01
C THR A 214 -6.99 -13.73 8.74
N ASN A 215 -7.71 -12.71 8.24
CA ASN A 215 -8.47 -12.84 6.99
C ASN A 215 -7.57 -12.99 5.75
N LEU A 216 -6.33 -12.51 5.83
CA LEU A 216 -5.30 -12.65 4.80
C LEU A 216 -4.39 -13.88 5.01
N GLY A 217 -4.64 -14.71 6.03
CA GLY A 217 -3.72 -15.75 6.50
C GLY A 217 -3.43 -16.89 5.51
N GLN A 218 -4.14 -16.97 4.38
CA GLN A 218 -3.85 -17.91 3.29
C GLN A 218 -2.96 -17.30 2.18
N SER A 219 -2.63 -16.02 2.27
CA SER A 219 -1.77 -15.29 1.35
C SER A 219 -0.37 -15.09 1.92
N LYS A 220 0.62 -14.80 1.07
CA LYS A 220 1.93 -14.34 1.51
C LYS A 220 1.84 -12.88 1.93
N VAL A 221 1.86 -12.62 3.23
CA VAL A 221 1.70 -11.26 3.77
C VAL A 221 3.05 -10.61 4.05
N PHE A 222 3.25 -9.41 3.49
CA PHE A 222 4.36 -8.50 3.76
C PHE A 222 3.78 -7.26 4.44
N LEU A 223 4.19 -6.98 5.67
CA LEU A 223 3.62 -5.93 6.50
C LEU A 223 4.66 -4.85 6.82
N GLY A 224 4.40 -3.61 6.45
CA GLY A 224 5.12 -2.43 6.89
C GLY A 224 4.30 -1.62 7.90
N ILE A 225 4.90 -1.25 9.02
CA ILE A 225 4.27 -0.40 10.04
C ILE A 225 5.14 0.83 10.25
N SER A 226 4.60 2.02 9.98
CA SER A 226 5.26 3.30 10.30
C SER A 226 4.53 3.96 11.46
N ILE A 227 5.24 4.24 12.56
CA ILE A 227 4.66 4.80 13.79
C ILE A 227 5.25 6.17 14.06
N ARG A 228 4.38 7.18 14.07
CA ARG A 228 4.70 8.59 14.38
C ARG A 228 3.98 9.10 15.63
N ALA A 229 3.40 8.20 16.42
CA ALA A 229 2.56 8.50 17.58
C ALA A 229 2.95 7.65 18.80
N ASP A 230 2.38 7.98 19.95
CA ASP A 230 2.56 7.20 21.17
C ASP A 230 1.85 5.84 21.10
N VAL A 231 2.52 4.82 21.64
CA VAL A 231 1.99 3.45 21.77
C VAL A 231 1.56 3.25 23.22
N THR A 232 0.27 3.08 23.43
CA THR A 232 -0.34 2.81 24.74
C THR A 232 -1.06 1.47 24.69
N VAL A 233 -0.37 0.42 25.15
CA VAL A 233 -0.87 -0.95 25.11
C VAL A 233 -1.09 -1.47 26.52
N ASN A 234 -2.27 -2.05 26.77
CA ASN A 234 -2.51 -2.83 27.99
C ASN A 234 -2.35 -4.32 27.65
N LEU A 235 -1.22 -4.89 28.09
CA LEU A 235 -0.86 -6.28 27.79
C LEU A 235 -1.85 -7.31 28.37
N ASN A 236 -2.56 -6.99 29.45
CA ASN A 236 -3.55 -7.90 30.02
C ASN A 236 -4.78 -8.03 29.11
N GLU A 237 -5.27 -6.92 28.57
CA GLU A 237 -6.37 -6.93 27.60
C GLU A 237 -5.98 -7.61 26.28
N ILE A 238 -4.72 -7.49 25.88
CA ILE A 238 -4.17 -8.25 24.75
C ILE A 238 -4.22 -9.75 25.07
N ARG A 239 -3.79 -10.18 26.26
CA ARG A 239 -3.82 -11.59 26.69
C ARG A 239 -5.24 -12.17 26.71
N ASP A 240 -6.20 -11.40 27.20
CA ASP A 240 -7.61 -11.81 27.29
C ASP A 240 -8.38 -11.58 25.98
N GLY A 241 -7.70 -11.10 24.94
CA GLY A 241 -8.29 -10.82 23.63
C GLY A 241 -8.70 -12.08 22.85
N PRO A 242 -9.19 -11.90 21.61
CA PRO A 242 -9.69 -13.02 20.79
C PRO A 242 -8.65 -14.12 20.61
N THR A 243 -9.03 -15.36 20.93
CA THR A 243 -8.19 -16.58 20.87
C THR A 243 -7.98 -17.12 19.45
N ASN A 244 -8.20 -16.30 18.43
CA ASN A 244 -7.98 -16.70 17.05
C ASN A 244 -6.53 -17.16 16.85
N PRO A 245 -6.29 -18.14 15.96
CA PRO A 245 -4.94 -18.56 15.63
C PRO A 245 -4.11 -17.34 15.22
N THR A 246 -2.90 -17.27 15.73
CA THR A 246 -1.99 -16.15 15.44
C THR A 246 -1.55 -16.29 13.98
N PRO A 247 -1.92 -15.36 13.07
CA PRO A 247 -1.53 -15.45 11.67
C PRO A 247 -0.01 -15.40 11.53
N GLU A 248 0.54 -16.25 10.67
CA GLU A 248 1.94 -16.19 10.26
C GLU A 248 2.06 -15.25 9.06
N ILE A 249 3.08 -14.39 9.04
CA ILE A 249 3.35 -13.48 7.94
C ILE A 249 4.78 -13.69 7.43
N GLU A 250 5.03 -13.40 6.15
CA GLU A 250 6.35 -13.61 5.54
C GLU A 250 7.37 -12.60 6.07
N GLU A 251 6.99 -11.32 6.11
CA GLU A 251 7.90 -10.24 6.44
C GLU A 251 7.21 -9.12 7.22
N LEU A 252 7.90 -8.60 8.22
CA LEU A 252 7.56 -7.39 8.95
C LEU A 252 8.67 -6.33 8.74
N SER A 253 8.31 -5.11 8.37
CA SER A 253 9.16 -3.94 8.52
C SER A 253 8.49 -2.94 9.47
N VAL A 254 9.29 -2.31 10.32
CA VAL A 254 8.81 -1.35 11.32
C VAL A 254 9.69 -0.12 11.26
N GLU A 255 9.05 1.03 11.09
CA GLU A 255 9.68 2.34 11.20
C GLU A 255 9.07 3.07 12.40
N VAL A 256 9.89 3.45 13.37
CA VAL A 256 9.46 4.24 14.52
C VAL A 256 10.02 5.65 14.40
N VAL A 257 9.19 6.58 13.94
CA VAL A 257 9.49 8.01 13.81
C VAL A 257 8.94 8.74 15.05
N SER A 258 9.37 8.34 16.24
CA SER A 258 8.94 8.97 17.50
C SER A 258 9.97 9.99 17.98
N TYR A 259 9.49 11.19 18.36
CA TYR A 259 10.26 12.23 19.06
C TYR A 259 10.28 12.02 20.60
N CYS A 260 9.70 10.94 21.12
CA CYS A 260 9.48 10.75 22.55
C CYS A 260 10.75 10.32 23.31
N ALA A 261 10.85 10.81 24.55
CA ALA A 261 12.00 10.63 25.43
C ALA A 261 12.21 9.18 25.94
N SER A 262 11.27 8.25 25.69
CA SER A 262 11.31 6.86 26.17
C SER A 262 11.23 5.84 25.02
N LYS A 263 12.12 5.95 24.03
CA LYS A 263 12.14 5.09 22.82
C LYS A 263 12.09 3.59 23.12
N GLN A 264 12.74 3.13 24.18
CA GLN A 264 12.83 1.71 24.54
C GLN A 264 11.50 1.11 25.04
N THR A 265 10.76 1.83 25.89
CA THR A 265 9.48 1.33 26.44
C THR A 265 8.41 1.23 25.35
N THR A 266 8.37 2.19 24.43
CA THR A 266 7.45 2.18 23.28
C THR A 266 7.77 1.04 22.32
N ALA A 267 9.05 0.80 22.02
CA ALA A 267 9.49 -0.28 21.14
C ALA A 267 9.18 -1.67 21.74
N ALA A 268 9.39 -1.85 23.05
CA ALA A 268 9.06 -3.10 23.74
C ALA A 268 7.54 -3.38 23.70
N ALA A 269 6.71 -2.41 24.10
CA ALA A 269 5.25 -2.55 24.10
C ALA A 269 4.70 -2.81 22.69
N LEU A 270 5.30 -2.19 21.66
CA LEU A 270 4.98 -2.44 20.26
C LEU A 270 5.28 -3.89 19.87
N LEU A 271 6.46 -4.41 20.18
CA LEU A 271 6.84 -5.78 19.85
C LEU A 271 5.97 -6.81 20.59
N ASP A 272 5.68 -6.58 21.86
CA ASP A 272 4.77 -7.43 22.63
C ASP A 272 3.39 -7.54 21.95
N ALA A 273 2.83 -6.40 21.53
CA ALA A 273 1.55 -6.36 20.86
C ALA A 273 1.61 -6.96 19.45
N CYS A 274 2.66 -6.67 18.68
CA CYS A 274 2.88 -7.24 17.34
C CYS A 274 2.97 -8.76 17.38
N PHE A 275 3.83 -9.33 18.24
CA PHE A 275 4.03 -10.78 18.32
C PHE A 275 2.87 -11.53 18.98
N TRP A 276 1.98 -10.82 19.68
CA TRP A 276 0.67 -11.36 20.02
C TRP A 276 -0.29 -11.38 18.83
N SER A 277 -0.25 -10.33 18.01
CA SER A 277 -1.15 -10.19 16.86
C SER A 277 -0.79 -11.11 15.70
N PHE A 278 0.49 -11.38 15.46
CA PHE A 278 0.98 -12.18 14.33
C PHE A 278 2.39 -12.74 14.58
N ARG A 279 2.82 -13.73 13.79
CA ARG A 279 4.16 -14.33 13.83
C ARG A 279 4.90 -14.03 12.52
N PRO A 280 5.83 -13.06 12.47
CA PRO A 280 6.64 -12.85 11.28
C PRO A 280 7.74 -13.89 11.14
N LYS A 281 7.98 -14.40 9.93
CA LYS A 281 9.17 -15.21 9.62
C LYS A 281 10.43 -14.36 9.54
N ILE A 282 10.31 -13.17 8.96
CA ILE A 282 11.41 -12.22 8.78
C ILE A 282 11.00 -10.86 9.36
N ILE A 283 11.90 -10.23 10.11
CA ILE A 283 11.84 -8.80 10.37
C ILE A 283 12.93 -8.13 9.53
N LEU A 284 12.52 -7.28 8.58
CA LEU A 284 13.39 -6.49 7.72
C LEU A 284 13.50 -5.08 8.30
N GLN A 285 14.72 -4.63 8.55
CA GLN A 285 15.02 -3.27 8.98
C GLN A 285 16.02 -2.60 8.06
N GLU A 286 15.57 -1.60 7.30
CA GLU A 286 16.48 -0.79 6.48
C GLU A 286 17.33 0.13 7.36
N TRP A 287 18.64 0.11 7.17
CA TRP A 287 19.63 0.88 7.93
C TRP A 287 19.87 2.26 7.28
N CYS A 288 18.80 3.02 7.04
CA CYS A 288 18.87 4.23 6.22
C CYS A 288 18.50 5.53 6.95
N PHE A 289 17.72 5.46 8.05
CA PHE A 289 17.30 6.64 8.80
C PHE A 289 17.56 6.46 10.30
N ARG A 290 17.87 7.55 11.01
CA ARG A 290 18.09 7.51 12.47
C ARG A 290 16.99 6.77 13.24
N GLY A 291 15.72 6.90 12.84
CA GLY A 291 14.60 6.20 13.48
C GLY A 291 14.70 4.66 13.36
N THR A 292 15.05 4.15 12.18
CA THR A 292 15.21 2.71 11.95
C THR A 292 16.49 2.17 12.58
N ILE A 293 17.57 2.96 12.66
CA ILE A 293 18.81 2.58 13.34
C ILE A 293 18.56 2.25 14.82
N TYR A 294 17.92 3.16 15.56
CA TYR A 294 17.66 2.92 16.99
C TYR A 294 16.76 1.71 17.23
N PHE A 295 15.73 1.53 16.40
CA PHE A 295 14.86 0.38 16.51
C PHE A 295 15.58 -0.94 16.15
N THR A 296 16.46 -0.91 15.16
CA THR A 296 17.30 -2.06 14.80
C THR A 296 18.27 -2.42 15.91
N GLN A 297 18.93 -1.43 16.52
CA GLN A 297 19.81 -1.64 17.69
C GLN A 297 19.04 -2.25 18.85
N PHE A 298 17.86 -1.72 19.15
CA PHE A 298 16.97 -2.27 20.17
C PHE A 298 16.60 -3.74 19.87
N LEU A 299 16.27 -4.07 18.61
CA LEU A 299 16.00 -5.45 18.21
C LEU A 299 17.22 -6.36 18.38
N LEU A 300 18.43 -5.90 18.04
CA LEU A 300 19.67 -6.66 18.24
C LEU A 300 19.92 -6.92 19.73
N GLU A 301 19.77 -5.90 20.59
CA GLU A 301 19.90 -6.05 22.04
C GLU A 301 18.85 -7.02 22.61
N LEU A 302 17.59 -6.89 22.19
CA LEU A 302 16.49 -7.69 22.70
C LEU A 302 16.57 -9.15 22.23
N LEU A 303 16.76 -9.38 20.93
CA LEU A 303 16.66 -10.71 20.33
C LEU A 303 17.97 -11.51 20.41
N MET A 304 19.13 -10.84 20.42
CA MET A 304 20.44 -11.51 20.40
C MET A 304 21.20 -11.43 21.72
N ILE A 305 21.12 -10.31 22.45
CA ILE A 305 21.93 -10.14 23.68
C ILE A 305 21.14 -10.63 24.89
N SER A 306 19.94 -10.09 25.09
CA SER A 306 19.07 -10.40 26.23
C SER A 306 18.59 -11.85 26.22
N ARG A 307 18.58 -12.51 25.06
CA ARG A 307 18.25 -13.93 24.94
C ARG A 307 19.40 -14.86 25.35
N ASN A 308 20.64 -14.39 25.31
CA ASN A 308 21.85 -15.16 25.56
C ASN A 308 22.47 -14.91 26.94
N GLN A 309 21.92 -13.98 27.74
CA GLN A 309 22.34 -13.68 29.09
C GLN A 309 21.12 -13.56 30.02
N ASP A 310 21.21 -14.07 31.25
CA ASP A 310 20.19 -13.93 32.32
C ASP A 310 20.03 -12.47 32.82
N HIS A 311 20.53 -11.48 32.08
CA HIS A 311 20.44 -10.07 32.43
C HIS A 311 19.27 -9.43 31.70
N LEU A 312 18.17 -9.22 32.45
CA LEU A 312 17.39 -7.98 32.59
C LEU A 312 15.94 -8.31 33.02
N ASN A 313 15.41 -7.55 33.97
CA ASN A 313 13.99 -7.54 34.40
C ASN A 313 12.98 -7.30 33.26
N LEU A 314 13.43 -7.05 32.02
CA LEU A 314 12.60 -6.95 30.80
C LEU A 314 12.08 -8.32 30.33
N LEU A 315 12.81 -9.40 30.61
CA LEU A 315 12.49 -10.76 30.15
C LEU A 315 11.30 -11.38 30.91
N GLU A 316 11.05 -10.96 32.16
CA GLU A 316 9.92 -11.48 32.95
C GLU A 316 8.55 -11.03 32.40
N THR A 317 8.52 -9.98 31.57
CA THR A 317 7.28 -9.37 31.05
C THR A 317 6.88 -9.81 29.64
N THR A 318 7.84 -10.30 28.84
CA THR A 318 7.67 -10.59 27.40
C THR A 318 7.31 -12.07 27.17
N PHE A 319 6.02 -12.39 27.19
CA PHE A 319 5.53 -13.77 27.11
C PHE A 319 5.81 -14.47 25.77
N TRP A 320 5.95 -13.72 24.67
CA TRP A 320 6.21 -14.28 23.33
C TRP A 320 7.62 -14.87 23.19
N LEU A 321 8.59 -14.50 24.04
CA LEU A 321 9.94 -15.05 23.97
C LEU A 321 9.94 -16.57 24.16
N LYS A 322 9.02 -17.11 24.98
CA LYS A 322 8.87 -18.56 25.19
C LYS A 322 8.37 -19.29 23.94
N ASN A 323 7.73 -18.58 23.01
CA ASN A 323 7.27 -19.13 21.73
C ASN A 323 8.30 -18.97 20.60
N LEU A 324 9.41 -18.26 20.84
CA LEU A 324 10.46 -18.05 19.86
C LEU A 324 11.58 -19.09 20.05
N LYS A 325 11.75 -19.96 19.06
CA LYS A 325 12.69 -21.08 19.05
C LYS A 325 14.10 -20.67 18.65
N ASP A 326 14.26 -19.83 17.62
CA ASP A 326 15.58 -19.36 17.17
C ASP A 326 15.48 -17.99 16.48
N VAL A 327 16.59 -17.25 16.47
CA VAL A 327 16.72 -15.99 15.71
C VAL A 327 18.08 -15.98 15.02
N LYS A 328 18.07 -15.83 13.69
CA LYS A 328 19.29 -15.65 12.88
C LYS A 328 19.32 -14.28 12.26
N VAL A 329 20.38 -13.53 12.58
CA VAL A 329 20.62 -12.18 12.04
C VAL A 329 21.52 -12.25 10.83
N VAL A 330 21.10 -11.62 9.74
CA VAL A 330 21.88 -11.48 8.50
C VAL A 330 21.93 -10.01 8.13
N VAL A 331 23.14 -9.48 7.94
CA VAL A 331 23.34 -8.14 7.38
C VAL A 331 23.20 -8.24 5.87
N MET A 332 22.43 -7.34 5.28
CA MET A 332 22.14 -7.32 3.85
C MET A 332 22.67 -6.03 3.23
N LYS A 333 23.12 -6.11 1.98
CA LYS A 333 23.48 -4.96 1.16
C LYS A 333 22.80 -4.98 -0.20
N ARG A 334 22.56 -3.79 -0.74
CA ARG A 334 22.15 -3.58 -2.14
C ARG A 334 23.07 -2.58 -2.81
N SER A 335 23.34 -2.77 -4.11
CA SER A 335 24.20 -1.87 -4.89
C SER A 335 23.51 -0.56 -5.26
N GLY A 336 22.19 -0.57 -5.42
CA GLY A 336 21.34 0.58 -5.68
C GLY A 336 19.95 0.39 -5.08
N LEU A 337 19.17 1.47 -5.03
CA LEU A 337 17.85 1.50 -4.37
C LEU A 337 16.85 0.45 -4.91
N ASN A 338 16.95 0.09 -6.19
CA ASN A 338 16.06 -0.85 -6.86
C ASN A 338 16.63 -2.28 -6.94
N ASP A 339 17.85 -2.49 -6.44
CA ASP A 339 18.49 -3.80 -6.48
C ASP A 339 18.02 -4.68 -5.32
N GLU A 340 18.02 -5.99 -5.54
CA GLU A 340 17.69 -6.95 -4.50
C GLU A 340 18.72 -6.95 -3.38
N TRP A 341 18.25 -7.09 -2.15
CA TRP A 341 19.09 -7.27 -0.97
C TRP A 341 19.88 -8.58 -1.09
N GLN A 342 21.20 -8.48 -0.98
CA GLN A 342 22.11 -9.62 -0.97
C GLN A 342 22.73 -9.79 0.41
N PRO A 343 22.87 -11.02 0.92
CA PRO A 343 23.50 -11.27 2.21
C PRO A 343 24.97 -10.89 2.17
N GLU A 344 25.39 -10.14 3.19
CA GLU A 344 26.78 -9.78 3.42
C GLU A 344 27.37 -10.67 4.52
N LEU A 345 28.59 -11.19 4.29
CA LEU A 345 29.37 -11.94 5.28
C LEU A 345 29.99 -11.01 6.33
N SER A 346 29.20 -10.10 6.90
CA SER A 346 29.62 -9.15 7.92
C SER A 346 28.99 -9.50 9.27
N ASP A 347 29.76 -9.36 10.36
CA ASP A 347 29.22 -9.46 11.71
C ASP A 347 28.22 -8.32 11.94
N TRP A 348 27.10 -8.59 12.62
CA TRP A 348 26.10 -7.58 12.96
C TRP A 348 26.52 -6.75 14.18
N LYS A 349 27.44 -7.24 15.02
CA LYS A 349 27.87 -6.55 16.26
C LYS A 349 28.34 -5.10 16.06
N PRO A 350 29.06 -4.72 14.99
CA PRO A 350 29.43 -3.33 14.75
C PRO A 350 28.22 -2.38 14.65
N LEU A 351 27.06 -2.89 14.23
CA LEU A 351 25.83 -2.10 14.10
C LEU A 351 25.27 -1.63 15.45
N LEU A 352 25.54 -2.34 16.55
CA LEU A 352 25.13 -1.92 17.90
C LEU A 352 25.70 -0.57 18.32
N TYR A 353 26.91 -0.25 17.82
CA TYR A 353 27.66 0.93 18.22
C TYR A 353 27.74 1.98 17.10
N SER A 354 27.19 1.67 15.92
CA SER A 354 27.20 2.57 14.79
C SER A 354 26.17 3.69 14.96
N CYS A 355 26.61 4.93 14.79
CA CYS A 355 25.73 6.10 14.67
C CYS A 355 25.67 6.62 13.22
N ASP A 356 26.33 5.95 12.29
CA ASP A 356 26.36 6.33 10.88
C ASP A 356 25.10 5.84 10.18
N ASP A 357 24.44 6.78 9.49
CA ASP A 357 23.43 6.48 8.50
C ASP A 357 24.15 5.74 7.36
N GLY A 358 24.18 4.40 7.39
CA GLY A 358 24.98 3.49 6.54
C GLY A 358 24.63 3.52 5.05
N GLY A 359 24.10 4.64 4.56
CA GLY A 359 23.49 4.82 3.26
C GLY A 359 22.19 4.03 3.13
N PHE A 360 21.44 4.28 2.06
CA PHE A 360 20.23 3.52 1.74
C PHE A 360 20.49 2.06 1.30
N ASN A 361 21.69 1.55 1.54
CA ASN A 361 22.21 0.33 0.91
C ASN A 361 22.52 -0.78 1.92
N THR A 362 22.18 -0.61 3.19
CA THR A 362 22.32 -1.65 4.22
C THR A 362 20.97 -1.92 4.88
N ALA A 363 20.68 -3.19 5.19
CA ALA A 363 19.53 -3.62 5.96
C ALA A 363 19.90 -4.81 6.85
N VAL A 364 19.08 -5.08 7.85
CA VAL A 364 19.24 -6.23 8.75
C VAL A 364 18.01 -7.11 8.65
N HIS A 365 18.23 -8.38 8.35
CA HIS A 365 17.21 -9.43 8.38
C HIS A 365 17.33 -10.19 9.70
N PHE A 366 16.26 -10.18 10.48
CA PHE A 366 16.07 -11.11 11.59
C PHE A 366 15.19 -12.24 11.09
N ASN A 367 15.72 -13.45 10.99
CA ASN A 367 14.95 -14.64 10.64
C ASN A 367 14.49 -15.31 11.94
N LEU A 368 13.18 -15.39 12.16
CA LEU A 368 12.57 -15.87 13.38
C LEU A 368 12.01 -17.27 13.15
N GLU A 369 12.38 -18.21 14.03
CA GLU A 369 11.77 -19.55 14.09
C GLU A 369 10.86 -19.61 15.31
N TRP A 370 9.57 -19.89 15.10
CA TRP A 370 8.57 -20.03 16.17
C TRP A 370 8.34 -21.53 16.49
N TRP A 371 7.94 -21.85 17.73
CA TRP A 371 7.65 -23.23 18.17
C TRP A 371 6.34 -23.80 17.64
#